data_AF-A0A9W8M8K2-F1
#
_entry.id   AF-A0A9W8M8K2-F1
#
_cell.length_a   1.000
_cell.length_b   1.000
_cell.length_c   1.000
_cell.angle_alpha   90.00
_cell.angle_beta   90.00
_cell.angle_gamma   90.00
#
_symmetry.space_group_name_H-M   'P 1'
#
loop_
_entity.id
_entity.type
_entity.pdbx_description
1 polymer ?
#
loop_
_entity_poly.entity_id
_entity_poly.type
_entity_poly.pdbx_seq_one_letter_code
_entity_poly.pdbx_strand_id
1 'polypeptide(L)'
;MYGPIGAFIEYVALIVQEKLNSLTGPSSSNGLGCRLVLPSTKIDYNPPDANDSMRIDMGLTRANINDPIDADCGQVSYYELLAVLKAKLKDDGNGFSDASLQLDIYTRQLYQQQHSLRFAWGVTVSGTHVRVCHFGPDRAKFSYLMDASKPEGRHSFIEILVNWSLCEGFQLGRDPTMKCLDDLKCWQIACPGEAGCMGEGAVVQDYYFTTVSRQADRVFGRHTRYFFTTDARPTGVISATNPLIPTVVIKDTWAFSKRNAADDARDEVRSLIKIKEGLFEKAAELDIIIPEIVASGRVSFLRNDDWVEDNTDTVYGLGKADDPSFRAHRRIVMSPIGEPLRSTKSVAEFVTVIGDDGIARGLLIDLDYAIDLDQEEQDKCIEMTGTDPYISINNLTASAVKRTSLDD
;
A
#
# COMPACT_ATOMS: atom_id res chain seq x y z
N MET A 1 16.13 28.12 -3.71
CA MET A 1 14.87 27.93 -2.95
C MET A 1 15.02 26.85 -1.89
N TYR A 2 15.48 25.65 -2.24
CA TYR A 2 15.49 24.49 -1.33
C TYR A 2 16.44 24.63 -0.12
N GLY A 3 17.56 25.36 -0.26
CA GLY A 3 18.58 25.52 0.79
C GLY A 3 18.03 25.91 2.18
N PRO A 4 17.30 27.03 2.33
CA PRO A 4 16.70 27.41 3.62
C PRO A 4 15.74 26.38 4.23
N ILE A 5 15.00 25.63 3.40
CA ILE A 5 14.07 24.59 3.88
C ILE A 5 14.85 23.36 4.33
N GLY A 6 15.87 22.94 3.56
CA GLY A 6 16.76 21.83 3.92
C GLY A 6 17.51 22.13 5.22
N ALA A 7 18.18 23.28 5.30
CA ALA A 7 18.91 23.72 6.49
C ALA A 7 18.01 23.84 7.74
N PHE A 8 16.73 24.18 7.58
CA PHE A 8 15.77 24.15 8.70
C PHE A 8 15.47 22.72 9.17
N ILE A 9 15.30 21.77 8.25
CA ILE A 9 15.03 20.36 8.57
C ILE A 9 16.30 19.71 9.19
N GLU A 10 17.48 19.97 8.63
CA GLU A 10 18.79 19.58 9.20
C GLU A 10 18.98 20.12 10.62
N TYR A 11 18.67 21.40 10.86
CA TYR A 11 18.70 22.00 12.19
C TYR A 11 17.76 21.28 13.18
N VAL A 12 16.54 20.94 12.76
CA VAL A 12 15.62 20.16 13.62
C VAL A 12 16.17 18.77 13.90
N ALA A 13 16.75 18.09 12.91
CA ALA A 13 17.39 16.78 13.09
C ALA A 13 18.57 16.82 14.06
N LEU A 14 19.43 17.86 13.99
CA LEU A 14 20.52 18.10 14.95
C LEU A 14 20.00 18.23 16.38
N ILE A 15 18.94 19.02 16.60
CA ILE A 15 18.33 19.18 17.93
C ILE A 15 17.70 17.87 18.41
N VAL A 16 17.03 17.11 17.55
CA VAL A 16 16.49 15.78 17.89
C VAL A 16 17.62 14.81 18.29
N GLN A 17 18.71 14.76 17.53
CA GLN A 17 19.89 13.93 17.81
C GLN A 17 20.49 14.29 19.18
N GLU A 18 20.71 15.58 19.45
CA GLU A 18 21.23 16.07 20.73
C GLU A 18 20.35 15.61 21.91
N LYS A 19 19.03 15.80 21.80
CA LYS A 19 18.09 15.45 22.88
C LYS A 19 18.00 13.94 23.10
N LEU A 20 17.92 13.13 22.03
CA LEU A 20 17.85 11.68 22.17
C LEU A 20 19.14 11.10 22.74
N ASN A 21 20.30 11.60 22.33
CA ASN A 21 21.59 11.21 22.90
C ASN A 21 21.70 11.59 24.39
N SER A 22 21.14 12.73 24.81
CA SER A 22 21.14 13.14 26.22
C SER A 22 20.23 12.27 27.12
N LEU A 23 19.16 11.70 26.55
CA LEU A 23 18.18 10.88 27.28
C LEU A 23 18.59 9.40 27.38
N THR A 24 19.27 8.88 26.37
CA THR A 24 19.50 7.42 26.19
C THR A 24 20.96 7.02 26.37
N GLY A 25 21.88 8.00 26.31
CA GLY A 25 23.31 7.74 26.16
C GLY A 25 23.65 7.18 24.76
N PRO A 26 24.90 7.34 24.27
CA PRO A 26 25.28 7.08 22.87
C PRO A 26 25.30 5.59 22.46
N SER A 27 24.64 4.70 23.20
CA SER A 27 24.72 3.24 23.00
C SER A 27 23.41 2.48 23.18
N SER A 28 22.30 3.14 23.58
CA SER A 28 21.00 2.45 23.76
C SER A 28 19.90 2.88 22.76
N SER A 29 20.17 3.89 21.93
CA SER A 29 19.23 4.47 20.95
C SER A 29 18.67 3.48 19.92
N ASN A 30 19.45 2.45 19.54
CA ASN A 30 19.04 1.45 18.53
C ASN A 30 17.79 0.62 18.93
N GLY A 31 17.44 0.56 20.22
CA GLY A 31 16.27 -0.20 20.70
C GLY A 31 14.93 0.53 20.61
N LEU A 32 14.93 1.86 20.40
CA LEU A 32 13.73 2.70 20.51
C LEU A 32 13.01 2.93 19.17
N GLY A 33 13.54 2.44 18.05
CA GLY A 33 12.97 2.63 16.72
C GLY A 33 12.99 4.08 16.18
N CYS A 34 13.47 5.04 16.98
CA CYS A 34 13.59 6.45 16.59
C CYS A 34 14.63 6.66 15.46
N ARG A 35 14.51 7.76 14.72
CA ARG A 35 15.28 8.07 13.51
C ARG A 35 15.48 9.57 13.34
N LEU A 36 16.40 9.98 12.47
CA LEU A 36 16.53 11.37 12.04
C LEU A 36 15.83 11.58 10.70
N VAL A 37 15.05 12.65 10.59
CA VAL A 37 14.42 13.07 9.32
C VAL A 37 15.35 14.08 8.63
N LEU A 38 15.99 13.66 7.54
CA LEU A 38 16.96 14.49 6.80
C LEU A 38 16.46 14.85 5.39
N PRO A 39 16.72 16.07 4.91
CA PRO A 39 16.40 16.44 3.53
C PRO A 39 17.40 15.79 2.56
N SER A 40 16.93 15.40 1.38
CA SER A 40 17.77 15.06 0.23
C SER A 40 17.30 15.83 -1.00
N THR A 41 18.23 16.59 -1.59
CA THR A 41 18.07 17.26 -2.89
C THR A 41 18.71 16.45 -4.03
N LYS A 42 19.46 15.39 -3.72
CA LYS A 42 20.10 14.48 -4.67
C LYS A 42 19.14 13.38 -5.14
N ILE A 43 17.99 13.81 -5.62
CA ILE A 43 16.96 12.95 -6.22
C ILE A 43 16.98 13.24 -7.71
N ASP A 44 17.61 12.34 -8.46
CA ASP A 44 17.76 12.42 -9.92
C ASP A 44 17.00 11.26 -10.57
N TYR A 45 15.74 11.13 -10.17
CA TYR A 45 14.78 10.17 -10.73
C TYR A 45 13.48 10.91 -11.02
N ASN A 46 13.16 11.05 -12.30
CA ASN A 46 11.80 11.35 -12.74
C ASN A 46 10.99 10.03 -12.69
N PRO A 47 9.68 10.06 -12.38
CA PRO A 47 8.78 8.94 -12.65
C PRO A 47 8.94 8.42 -14.10
N PRO A 48 8.76 7.11 -14.39
CA PRO A 48 8.90 6.58 -15.76
C PRO A 48 8.02 7.27 -16.81
N ASP A 49 6.85 7.77 -16.40
CA ASP A 49 5.88 8.46 -17.26
C ASP A 49 5.93 9.99 -17.12
N ALA A 50 6.88 10.53 -16.36
CA ALA A 50 6.98 11.97 -16.15
C ALA A 50 7.55 12.65 -17.40
N ASN A 51 6.93 13.77 -17.79
CA ASN A 51 7.55 14.70 -18.71
C ASN A 51 8.81 15.33 -18.07
N ASP A 52 9.70 15.90 -18.89
CA ASP A 52 10.97 16.50 -18.43
C ASP A 52 10.82 17.64 -17.41
N SER A 53 9.59 18.14 -17.16
CA SER A 53 9.29 19.17 -16.16
C SER A 53 8.86 18.65 -14.78
N MET A 54 8.60 17.34 -14.64
CA MET A 54 8.11 16.71 -13.41
C MET A 54 9.24 16.09 -12.58
N ARG A 55 10.02 16.97 -11.93
CA ARG A 55 11.05 16.59 -10.94
C ARG A 55 10.56 16.81 -9.50
N ILE A 56 10.93 15.89 -8.60
CA ILE A 56 10.87 16.11 -7.15
C ILE A 56 11.82 17.25 -6.76
N ASP A 57 11.38 18.13 -5.87
CA ASP A 57 12.21 19.24 -5.38
C ASP A 57 13.16 18.81 -4.27
N MET A 58 12.65 17.99 -3.36
CA MET A 58 13.36 17.43 -2.22
C MET A 58 12.59 16.19 -1.74
N GLY A 59 13.28 15.20 -1.22
CA GLY A 59 12.68 14.10 -0.48
C GLY A 59 13.20 14.12 0.95
N LEU A 60 12.42 13.57 1.86
CA LEU A 60 12.82 13.41 3.26
C LEU A 60 13.22 11.96 3.46
N THR A 61 14.40 11.74 4.01
CA THR A 61 15.02 10.43 4.26
C THR A 61 14.99 10.08 5.75
N ARG A 62 15.45 8.87 6.07
CA ARG A 62 15.61 8.38 7.43
C ARG A 62 17.07 8.01 7.62
N ALA A 63 17.74 8.60 8.60
CA ALA A 63 19.05 8.16 9.06
C ALA A 63 18.94 7.62 10.50
N ASN A 64 19.89 6.79 10.94
CA ASN A 64 19.96 6.38 12.33
C ASN A 64 20.39 7.58 13.20
N ILE A 65 19.99 7.59 14.47
CA ILE A 65 20.37 8.65 15.42
C ILE A 65 21.87 8.74 15.63
N ASN A 66 22.59 7.64 15.40
CA ASN A 66 24.04 7.55 15.56
C ASN A 66 24.81 7.90 14.28
N ASP A 67 24.11 8.12 13.15
CA ASP A 67 24.74 8.49 11.89
C ASP A 67 25.09 10.00 11.88
N PRO A 68 26.23 10.40 11.27
CA PRO A 68 26.57 11.80 11.12
C PRO A 68 25.65 12.48 10.10
N ILE A 69 25.04 13.61 10.50
CA ILE A 69 24.07 14.35 9.68
C ILE A 69 24.71 14.94 8.41
N ASP A 70 26.01 15.26 8.44
CA ASP A 70 26.78 15.77 7.29
C ASP A 70 27.25 14.67 6.32
N ALA A 71 26.84 13.41 6.51
CA ALA A 71 27.11 12.36 5.52
C ALA A 71 26.42 12.71 4.20
N ASP A 72 27.19 12.84 3.13
CA ASP A 72 26.65 12.94 1.78
C ASP A 72 25.93 11.63 1.42
N CYS A 73 24.60 11.63 1.60
CA CYS A 73 23.73 10.46 1.37
C CYS A 73 23.70 9.96 -0.09
N GLY A 74 24.51 10.53 -0.98
CA GLY A 74 24.60 10.11 -2.38
C GLY A 74 23.31 10.38 -3.15
N GLN A 75 23.04 9.55 -4.16
CA GLN A 75 21.80 9.62 -4.94
C GLN A 75 20.74 8.74 -4.27
N VAL A 76 19.65 9.36 -3.80
CA VAL A 76 18.60 8.68 -3.02
C VAL A 76 17.48 8.19 -3.92
N SER A 77 17.10 6.92 -3.76
CA SER A 77 15.99 6.27 -4.49
C SER A 77 14.64 6.49 -3.80
N TYR A 78 13.53 6.30 -4.54
CA TYR A 78 12.19 6.33 -3.92
C TYR A 78 12.01 5.24 -2.86
N TYR A 79 12.79 4.15 -2.88
CA TYR A 79 12.75 3.10 -1.86
C TYR A 79 13.07 3.60 -0.43
N GLU A 80 14.01 4.56 -0.35
CA GLU A 80 14.59 5.02 0.92
C GLU A 80 13.77 6.15 1.57
N LEU A 81 13.02 6.91 0.77
CA LEU A 81 12.24 8.07 1.20
C LEU A 81 11.21 7.75 2.29
N LEU A 82 11.04 8.70 3.21
CA LEU A 82 9.93 8.81 4.16
C LEU A 82 8.78 9.64 3.57
N ALA A 83 9.12 10.77 2.94
CA ALA A 83 8.16 11.69 2.35
C ALA A 83 8.72 12.39 1.12
N VAL A 84 7.85 12.89 0.26
CA VAL A 84 8.20 13.72 -0.91
C VAL A 84 7.80 15.17 -0.69
N LEU A 85 8.67 16.12 -1.04
CA LEU A 85 8.43 17.56 -0.89
C LEU A 85 8.34 18.24 -2.27
N LYS A 86 7.31 19.07 -2.45
CA LYS A 86 7.16 19.98 -3.60
C LYS A 86 7.05 21.41 -3.11
N ALA A 87 7.84 22.30 -3.70
CA ALA A 87 7.91 23.71 -3.34
C ALA A 87 7.62 24.63 -4.56
N LYS A 88 6.99 25.77 -4.30
CA LYS A 88 6.62 26.78 -5.31
C LYS A 88 7.13 28.16 -4.87
N LEU A 89 7.62 28.94 -5.84
CA LEU A 89 8.24 30.26 -5.60
C LEU A 89 7.24 31.33 -5.13
N LYS A 90 5.98 31.22 -5.55
CA LYS A 90 4.95 32.25 -5.34
C LYS A 90 3.67 31.58 -4.87
N ASP A 91 3.02 32.24 -3.92
CA ASP A 91 1.67 31.93 -3.50
C ASP A 91 0.70 32.71 -4.40
N ASP A 92 0.55 32.24 -5.63
CA ASP A 92 -0.31 32.84 -6.67
C ASP A 92 -1.78 32.39 -6.58
N GLY A 93 -2.18 31.82 -5.44
CA GLY A 93 -3.48 31.21 -5.19
C GLY A 93 -3.57 29.75 -5.66
N ASN A 94 -2.84 29.37 -6.72
CA ASN A 94 -2.88 28.02 -7.29
C ASN A 94 -1.68 27.14 -6.90
N GLY A 95 -0.55 27.73 -6.47
CA GLY A 95 0.68 27.00 -6.14
C GLY A 95 0.48 25.78 -5.23
N PHE A 96 -0.42 25.82 -4.25
CA PHE A 96 -0.74 24.65 -3.41
C PHE A 96 -1.51 23.55 -4.15
N SER A 97 -2.42 23.90 -5.07
CA SER A 97 -3.15 22.94 -5.90
C SER A 97 -2.17 22.21 -6.83
N ASP A 98 -1.33 22.97 -7.54
CA ASP A 98 -0.31 22.45 -8.45
C ASP A 98 0.77 21.63 -7.71
N ALA A 99 1.13 22.02 -6.50
CA ALA A 99 2.06 21.24 -5.67
C ALA A 99 1.42 19.92 -5.20
N SER A 100 0.14 19.94 -4.82
CA SER A 100 -0.58 18.74 -4.38
C SER A 100 -0.74 17.73 -5.53
N LEU A 101 -1.17 18.18 -6.70
CA LEU A 101 -1.30 17.35 -7.92
C LEU A 101 0.04 16.73 -8.35
N GLN A 102 1.17 17.39 -8.08
CA GLN A 102 2.49 16.82 -8.33
C GLN A 102 2.91 15.82 -7.26
N LEU A 103 2.55 16.03 -5.99
CA LEU A 103 2.76 15.04 -4.94
C LEU A 103 1.96 13.75 -5.20
N ASP A 104 0.72 13.84 -5.69
CA ASP A 104 -0.13 12.70 -6.11
C ASP A 104 0.59 11.75 -7.09
N ILE A 105 1.38 12.30 -8.02
CA ILE A 105 2.17 11.52 -8.99
C ILE A 105 3.42 10.91 -8.34
N TYR A 106 4.05 11.62 -7.41
CA TYR A 106 5.26 11.14 -6.72
C TYR A 106 4.96 10.10 -5.63
N THR A 107 3.80 10.15 -4.99
CA THR A 107 3.37 9.13 -4.02
C THR A 107 3.04 7.80 -4.70
N ARG A 108 2.51 7.83 -5.92
CA ARG A 108 2.41 6.65 -6.81
C ARG A 108 3.77 5.93 -6.95
N GLN A 109 4.86 6.67 -7.17
CA GLN A 109 6.21 6.08 -7.25
C GLN A 109 6.69 5.50 -5.91
N LEU A 110 6.35 6.13 -4.77
CA LEU A 110 6.61 5.54 -3.46
C LEU A 110 5.90 4.19 -3.30
N TYR A 111 4.62 4.08 -3.68
CA TYR A 111 3.87 2.82 -3.61
C TYR A 111 4.39 1.73 -4.55
N GLN A 112 4.87 2.10 -5.75
CA GLN A 112 5.50 1.17 -6.69
C GLN A 112 6.78 0.56 -6.13
N GLN A 113 7.69 1.40 -5.59
CA GLN A 113 9.02 0.96 -5.14
C GLN A 113 9.06 0.46 -3.68
N GLN A 114 8.16 0.91 -2.81
CA GLN A 114 8.15 0.53 -1.39
C GLN A 114 7.07 -0.52 -1.10
N HIS A 115 7.41 -1.80 -1.22
CA HIS A 115 6.44 -2.89 -1.03
C HIS A 115 5.81 -2.93 0.37
N SER A 116 6.50 -2.42 1.41
CA SER A 116 5.93 -2.27 2.76
C SER A 116 5.13 -0.98 3.00
N LEU A 117 4.93 -0.08 2.04
CA LEU A 117 4.22 1.17 2.28
C LEU A 117 2.69 0.98 2.24
N ARG A 118 1.97 1.45 3.26
CA ARG A 118 0.50 1.39 3.41
C ARG A 118 -0.17 2.73 3.08
N PHE A 119 0.48 3.81 3.50
CA PHE A 119 0.11 5.19 3.25
C PHE A 119 1.39 6.02 3.09
N ALA A 120 1.34 7.09 2.30
CA ALA A 120 2.49 7.92 1.96
C ALA A 120 2.38 9.32 2.55
N TRP A 121 3.52 9.93 2.83
CA TRP A 121 3.61 11.32 3.30
C TRP A 121 4.14 12.24 2.21
N GLY A 122 3.61 13.46 2.16
CA GLY A 122 4.15 14.53 1.33
C GLY A 122 4.14 15.87 2.04
N VAL A 123 4.92 16.82 1.52
CA VAL A 123 5.02 18.19 2.03
C VAL A 123 4.89 19.17 0.87
N THR A 124 3.98 20.12 0.99
CA THR A 124 3.88 21.26 0.08
C THR A 124 4.46 22.51 0.75
N VAL A 125 5.21 23.31 -0.01
CA VAL A 125 5.71 24.62 0.42
C VAL A 125 5.39 25.68 -0.63
N SER A 126 4.74 26.77 -0.25
CA SER A 126 4.43 27.91 -1.13
C SER A 126 4.83 29.19 -0.40
N GLY A 127 5.90 29.86 -0.87
CA GLY A 127 6.47 30.98 -0.13
C GLY A 127 6.93 30.58 1.29
N THR A 128 6.29 31.11 2.33
CA THR A 128 6.52 30.76 3.75
C THR A 128 5.52 29.74 4.30
N HIS A 129 4.49 29.39 3.52
CA HIS A 129 3.44 28.48 3.94
C HIS A 129 3.85 27.02 3.69
N VAL A 130 3.69 26.18 4.70
CA VAL A 130 3.95 24.73 4.67
C VAL A 130 2.65 23.99 4.96
N ARG A 131 2.39 22.90 4.25
CA ARG A 131 1.28 21.98 4.52
C ARG A 131 1.74 20.55 4.30
N VAL A 132 1.43 19.68 5.27
CA VAL A 132 1.74 18.26 5.22
C VAL A 132 0.53 17.50 4.68
N CYS A 133 0.81 16.53 3.83
CA CYS A 133 -0.17 15.72 3.10
C CYS A 133 0.00 14.26 3.54
N HIS A 134 -1.11 13.62 3.90
CA HIS A 134 -1.19 12.19 4.20
C HIS A 134 -2.02 11.53 3.10
N PHE A 135 -1.38 10.75 2.24
CA PHE A 135 -2.03 10.01 1.16
C PHE A 135 -2.37 8.63 1.68
N GLY A 136 -3.65 8.39 2.00
CA GLY A 136 -4.11 7.12 2.55
C GLY A 136 -4.67 6.15 1.49
N PRO A 137 -5.28 5.05 1.95
CA PRO A 137 -5.89 4.01 1.10
C PRO A 137 -7.05 4.49 0.20
N ASP A 138 -7.74 5.55 0.62
CA ASP A 138 -9.00 6.02 0.04
C ASP A 138 -9.00 7.51 -0.33
N ARG A 139 -8.20 8.34 0.35
CA ARG A 139 -8.14 9.79 0.12
C ARG A 139 -6.82 10.41 0.58
N ALA A 140 -6.51 11.58 0.06
CA ALA A 140 -5.53 12.48 0.68
C ALA A 140 -6.17 13.28 1.83
N LYS A 141 -5.44 13.44 2.93
CA LYS A 141 -5.75 14.36 4.04
C LYS A 141 -4.64 15.39 4.15
N PHE A 142 -4.99 16.59 4.61
CA PHE A 142 -4.07 17.73 4.65
C PHE A 142 -4.04 18.33 6.05
N SER A 143 -2.85 18.72 6.51
CA SER A 143 -2.71 19.53 7.72
C SER A 143 -3.33 20.91 7.53
N TYR A 144 -3.57 21.61 8.65
CA TYR A 144 -3.71 23.06 8.63
C TYR A 144 -2.49 23.71 7.95
N LEU A 145 -2.69 24.90 7.39
CA LEU A 145 -1.63 25.66 6.74
C LEU A 145 -0.73 26.29 7.81
N MET A 146 0.55 25.96 7.80
CA MET A 146 1.54 26.45 8.77
C MET A 146 2.35 27.58 8.12
N ASP A 147 2.32 28.78 8.70
CA ASP A 147 3.16 29.89 8.23
C ASP A 147 4.52 29.88 8.95
N ALA A 148 5.56 29.37 8.28
CA ALA A 148 6.91 29.28 8.84
C ALA A 148 7.58 30.64 9.07
N SER A 149 6.98 31.76 8.61
CA SER A 149 7.43 33.11 9.00
C SER A 149 7.05 33.44 10.45
N LYS A 150 6.03 32.77 11.02
CA LYS A 150 5.53 33.01 12.37
C LYS A 150 6.04 31.97 13.39
N PRO A 151 6.20 32.33 14.67
CA PRO A 151 6.63 31.39 15.72
C PRO A 151 5.74 30.15 15.82
N GLU A 152 4.42 30.32 15.73
CA GLU A 152 3.43 29.26 15.86
C GLU A 152 3.51 28.27 14.70
N GLY A 153 3.60 28.77 13.46
CA GLY A 153 3.74 27.93 12.27
C GLY A 153 5.08 27.18 12.22
N ARG A 154 6.17 27.80 12.71
CA ARG A 154 7.43 27.07 12.92
C ARG A 154 7.29 25.99 13.97
N HIS A 155 6.63 26.28 15.10
CA HIS A 155 6.44 25.30 16.17
C HIS A 155 5.69 24.06 15.65
N SER A 156 4.56 24.23 14.96
CA SER A 156 3.81 23.11 14.37
C SER A 156 4.62 22.32 13.33
N PHE A 157 5.47 22.97 12.52
CA PHE A 157 6.30 22.25 11.55
C PHE A 157 7.44 21.47 12.24
N ILE A 158 8.06 22.04 13.28
CA ILE A 158 9.04 21.34 14.13
C ILE A 158 8.38 20.13 14.80
N GLU A 159 7.19 20.31 15.37
CA GLU A 159 6.42 19.24 16.02
C GLU A 159 6.19 18.05 15.07
N ILE A 160 5.84 18.28 13.81
CA ILE A 160 5.68 17.19 12.82
C ILE A 160 7.01 16.48 12.54
N LEU A 161 8.11 17.22 12.35
CA LEU A 161 9.43 16.62 12.09
C LEU A 161 9.96 15.82 13.30
N VAL A 162 9.71 16.31 14.51
CA VAL A 162 10.01 15.60 15.77
C VAL A 162 9.14 14.35 15.89
N ASN A 163 7.83 14.45 15.65
CA ASN A 163 6.93 13.29 15.69
C ASN A 163 7.32 12.24 14.65
N TRP A 164 7.70 12.61 13.42
CA TRP A 164 8.24 11.68 12.42
C TRP A 164 9.60 11.08 12.80
N SER A 165 10.36 11.72 13.68
CA SER A 165 11.61 11.19 14.23
C SER A 165 11.36 10.15 15.34
N LEU A 166 10.27 10.29 16.09
CA LEU A 166 9.96 9.46 17.27
C LEU A 166 8.94 8.35 16.99
N CYS A 167 7.99 8.55 16.08
CA CYS A 167 6.94 7.60 15.73
C CYS A 167 7.51 6.26 15.22
N GLU A 168 6.88 5.16 15.59
CA GLU A 168 7.22 3.84 15.07
C GLU A 168 7.05 3.75 13.55
N GLY A 169 7.73 2.79 12.91
CA GLY A 169 7.66 2.60 11.46
C GLY A 169 6.23 2.44 10.96
N PHE A 170 5.38 1.76 11.74
CA PHE A 170 3.98 1.51 11.36
C PHE A 170 3.14 2.80 11.34
N GLN A 171 3.39 3.73 12.27
CA GLN A 171 2.73 5.04 12.34
C GLN A 171 3.14 5.96 11.20
N LEU A 172 4.30 5.70 10.55
CA LEU A 172 4.76 6.40 9.36
C LEU A 172 4.49 5.65 8.06
N GLY A 173 3.52 4.73 8.07
CA GLY A 173 3.03 4.08 6.86
C GLY A 173 3.71 2.76 6.52
N ARG A 174 4.68 2.27 7.29
CA ARG A 174 5.25 0.93 7.05
C ARG A 174 4.29 -0.15 7.51
N ASP A 175 4.28 -1.25 6.77
CA ASP A 175 3.57 -2.47 7.08
C ASP A 175 4.46 -3.35 7.94
N PRO A 176 4.16 -3.55 9.23
CA PRO A 176 4.99 -4.36 10.12
C PRO A 176 4.95 -5.86 9.77
N THR A 177 3.99 -6.28 8.95
CA THR A 177 3.84 -7.66 8.46
C THR A 177 4.59 -7.92 7.15
N MET A 178 5.29 -6.92 6.60
CA MET A 178 6.15 -7.06 5.41
C MET A 178 7.58 -6.61 5.70
N LYS A 179 8.55 -7.50 5.52
CA LYS A 179 9.96 -7.27 5.86
C LYS A 179 10.87 -7.57 4.67
N CYS A 180 11.89 -6.74 4.45
CA CYS A 180 12.99 -7.09 3.56
C CYS A 180 13.99 -7.94 4.36
N LEU A 181 14.40 -9.07 3.80
CA LEU A 181 15.41 -9.96 4.35
C LEU A 181 16.67 -9.77 3.49
N ASP A 182 17.46 -8.75 3.81
CA ASP A 182 18.62 -8.32 3.01
C ASP A 182 19.71 -9.41 2.92
N ASP A 183 19.80 -10.26 3.95
CA ASP A 183 20.66 -11.44 4.01
C ASP A 183 20.27 -12.51 2.98
N LEU A 184 18.96 -12.70 2.75
CA LEU A 184 18.41 -13.65 1.77
C LEU A 184 18.13 -13.01 0.40
N LYS A 185 18.15 -11.67 0.30
CA LYS A 185 17.74 -10.88 -0.88
C LYS A 185 16.29 -11.16 -1.33
N CYS A 186 15.40 -11.35 -0.37
CA CYS A 186 13.97 -11.54 -0.61
C CYS A 186 13.13 -10.75 0.38
N TRP A 187 11.83 -10.69 0.14
CA TRP A 187 10.84 -10.19 1.08
C TRP A 187 10.14 -11.32 1.81
N GLN A 188 9.72 -11.04 3.03
CA GLN A 188 8.80 -11.83 3.84
C GLN A 188 7.47 -11.08 3.94
N ILE A 189 6.35 -11.79 3.82
CA ILE A 189 4.99 -11.28 3.96
C ILE A 189 4.18 -12.25 4.83
N ALA A 190 3.67 -11.73 5.95
CA ALA A 190 2.86 -12.49 6.90
C ALA A 190 1.38 -12.41 6.49
N CYS A 191 0.74 -13.55 6.25
CA CYS A 191 -0.69 -13.61 5.93
C CYS A 191 -1.50 -14.17 7.10
N PRO A 192 -2.77 -13.76 7.27
CA PRO A 192 -3.71 -14.50 8.10
C PRO A 192 -3.75 -15.97 7.68
N GLY A 193 -3.96 -16.87 8.64
CA GLY A 193 -3.95 -18.33 8.44
C GLY A 193 -5.19 -18.88 7.71
N GLU A 194 -5.50 -20.15 7.97
CA GLU A 194 -6.58 -20.88 7.30
C GLU A 194 -7.91 -20.10 7.31
N ALA A 195 -8.55 -20.06 6.13
CA ALA A 195 -9.76 -19.29 5.92
C ALA A 195 -10.91 -19.80 6.81
N GLY A 196 -11.43 -18.93 7.67
CA GLY A 196 -12.57 -19.23 8.55
C GLY A 196 -12.24 -19.33 10.05
N CYS A 197 -10.96 -19.30 10.45
CA CYS A 197 -10.58 -19.29 11.86
C CYS A 197 -10.80 -17.92 12.54
N MET A 198 -12.06 -17.63 12.87
CA MET A 198 -12.47 -16.48 13.70
C MET A 198 -12.18 -16.74 15.20
N GLY A 199 -10.91 -16.88 15.57
CA GLY A 199 -10.45 -17.18 16.94
C GLY A 199 -9.38 -16.22 17.44
N GLU A 200 -9.33 -16.00 18.76
CA GLU A 200 -8.25 -15.25 19.41
C GLU A 200 -6.91 -16.00 19.29
N GLY A 201 -5.86 -15.26 18.93
CA GLY A 201 -4.60 -15.86 18.46
C GLY A 201 -4.62 -16.03 16.95
N ALA A 202 -4.41 -14.92 16.23
CA ALA A 202 -4.28 -14.93 14.79
C ALA A 202 -3.12 -15.86 14.37
N VAL A 203 -3.46 -17.03 13.83
CA VAL A 203 -2.48 -17.87 13.14
C VAL A 203 -1.98 -17.05 11.95
N VAL A 204 -0.68 -16.82 11.89
CA VAL A 204 -0.05 -16.08 10.80
C VAL A 204 0.93 -17.01 10.10
N GLN A 205 0.77 -17.15 8.79
CA GLN A 205 1.67 -17.92 7.94
C GLN A 205 2.59 -16.96 7.19
N ASP A 206 3.90 -17.21 7.28
CA ASP A 206 4.90 -16.48 6.52
C ASP A 206 5.04 -17.03 5.10
N TYR A 207 5.15 -16.10 4.15
CA TYR A 207 5.48 -16.37 2.75
C TYR A 207 6.63 -15.47 2.29
N TYR A 208 7.35 -15.89 1.26
CA TYR A 208 8.56 -15.25 0.76
C TYR A 208 8.42 -14.91 -0.71
N PHE A 209 8.95 -13.76 -1.16
CA PHE A 209 8.90 -13.34 -2.56
C PHE A 209 10.10 -12.48 -2.98
N THR A 210 10.40 -12.45 -4.28
CA THR A 210 11.32 -11.47 -4.89
C THR A 210 10.67 -10.60 -5.96
N THR A 211 9.54 -11.05 -6.51
CA THR A 211 8.93 -10.47 -7.70
C THR A 211 7.49 -10.06 -7.39
N VAL A 212 7.13 -8.83 -7.77
CA VAL A 212 5.77 -8.30 -7.65
C VAL A 212 5.13 -8.35 -9.03
N SER A 213 4.06 -9.14 -9.19
CA SER A 213 3.35 -9.30 -10.46
C SER A 213 2.54 -8.05 -10.82
N ARG A 214 2.00 -7.37 -9.80
CA ARG A 214 1.28 -6.09 -9.95
C ARG A 214 1.70 -5.14 -8.86
N GLN A 215 2.37 -4.06 -9.25
CA GLN A 215 2.73 -2.97 -8.35
C GLN A 215 1.51 -2.07 -8.10
N ALA A 216 1.50 -1.33 -6.99
CA ALA A 216 0.47 -0.32 -6.75
C ALA A 216 0.73 0.90 -7.64
N ASP A 217 -0.10 1.08 -8.66
CA ASP A 217 0.04 2.05 -9.75
C ASP A 217 -0.96 3.21 -9.68
N ARG A 218 -1.63 3.39 -8.52
CA ARG A 218 -2.65 4.42 -8.31
C ARG A 218 -2.21 5.50 -7.30
N VAL A 219 -2.87 6.66 -7.41
CA VAL A 219 -2.55 7.90 -6.68
C VAL A 219 -2.99 7.82 -5.21
N PHE A 220 -4.13 7.20 -4.95
CA PHE A 220 -4.59 6.87 -3.61
C PHE A 220 -4.41 5.36 -3.40
N GLY A 221 -3.97 5.01 -2.19
CA GLY A 221 -3.84 3.64 -1.71
C GLY A 221 -2.89 2.70 -2.45
N ARG A 222 -2.54 1.65 -1.72
CA ARG A 222 -1.85 0.44 -2.19
C ARG A 222 -2.77 -0.48 -3.03
N HIS A 223 -3.88 0.07 -3.56
CA HIS A 223 -5.18 -0.57 -3.77
C HIS A 223 -5.19 -2.11 -3.83
N THR A 224 -4.61 -2.69 -4.88
CA THR A 224 -4.53 -4.15 -5.08
C THR A 224 -3.17 -4.51 -5.67
N ARG A 225 -2.47 -5.46 -5.04
CA ARG A 225 -1.17 -5.98 -5.50
C ARG A 225 -1.15 -7.50 -5.52
N TYR A 226 -0.30 -8.05 -6.38
CA TYR A 226 -0.12 -9.50 -6.52
C TYR A 226 1.35 -9.88 -6.35
N PHE A 227 1.60 -10.82 -5.45
CA PHE A 227 2.93 -11.36 -5.16
C PHE A 227 2.99 -12.84 -5.53
N PHE A 228 4.03 -13.22 -6.26
CA PHE A 228 4.39 -14.62 -6.47
C PHE A 228 5.23 -15.08 -5.29
N THR A 229 4.70 -15.99 -4.48
CA THR A 229 5.31 -16.33 -3.19
C THR A 229 5.42 -17.82 -2.96
N THR A 230 6.23 -18.20 -1.97
CA THR A 230 6.28 -19.55 -1.43
C THR A 230 6.27 -19.51 0.09
N ASP A 231 5.66 -20.51 0.70
CA ASP A 231 5.68 -20.81 2.13
C ASP A 231 7.05 -21.36 2.60
N ALA A 232 7.85 -21.92 1.68
CA ALA A 232 9.18 -22.43 1.97
C ALA A 232 10.19 -21.29 2.21
N ARG A 233 10.64 -21.13 3.46
CA ARG A 233 11.69 -20.16 3.81
C ARG A 233 13.00 -20.49 3.06
N PRO A 234 13.61 -19.51 2.36
CA PRO A 234 14.90 -19.73 1.71
C PRO A 234 16.01 -20.14 2.69
N THR A 235 16.77 -21.16 2.31
CA THR A 235 17.91 -21.69 3.08
C THR A 235 19.25 -21.04 2.71
N GLY A 236 19.25 -20.17 1.69
CA GLY A 236 20.41 -19.43 1.21
C GLY A 236 20.00 -18.24 0.34
N VAL A 237 20.99 -17.41 -0.01
CA VAL A 237 20.77 -16.17 -0.76
C VAL A 237 20.08 -16.43 -2.11
N ILE A 238 19.00 -15.71 -2.40
CA ILE A 238 18.31 -15.80 -3.68
C ILE A 238 19.16 -15.15 -4.79
N SER A 239 19.26 -15.84 -5.92
CA SER A 239 20.07 -15.43 -7.07
C SER A 239 19.59 -16.11 -8.35
N ALA A 240 20.11 -15.72 -9.52
CA ALA A 240 19.77 -16.38 -10.79
C ALA A 240 20.09 -17.89 -10.82
N THR A 241 21.05 -18.34 -10.02
CA THR A 241 21.43 -19.76 -9.87
C THR A 241 20.76 -20.47 -8.69
N ASN A 242 20.05 -19.73 -7.84
CA ASN A 242 19.25 -20.23 -6.73
C ASN A 242 17.96 -19.38 -6.65
N PRO A 243 17.05 -19.53 -7.64
CA PRO A 243 15.85 -18.71 -7.72
C PRO A 243 14.85 -19.14 -6.65
N LEU A 244 14.05 -18.19 -6.19
CA LEU A 244 12.85 -18.51 -5.42
C LEU A 244 11.80 -19.11 -6.38
N ILE A 245 11.25 -20.27 -6.05
CA ILE A 245 10.20 -20.93 -6.84
C ILE A 245 8.85 -20.62 -6.17
N PRO A 246 7.96 -19.85 -6.81
CA PRO A 246 6.63 -19.58 -6.26
C PRO A 246 5.77 -20.85 -6.22
N THR A 247 5.03 -21.03 -5.13
CA THR A 247 4.04 -22.10 -4.95
C THR A 247 2.62 -21.57 -4.80
N VAL A 248 2.45 -20.27 -4.50
CA VAL A 248 1.16 -19.58 -4.34
C VAL A 248 1.23 -18.14 -4.86
N VAL A 249 0.05 -17.53 -5.05
CA VAL A 249 -0.12 -16.10 -5.32
C VAL A 249 -0.79 -15.45 -4.11
N ILE A 250 -0.30 -14.27 -3.70
CA ILE A 250 -0.94 -13.45 -2.67
C ILE A 250 -1.55 -12.21 -3.31
N LYS A 251 -2.88 -12.07 -3.20
CA LYS A 251 -3.61 -10.81 -3.38
C LYS A 251 -3.51 -10.01 -2.09
N ASP A 252 -3.04 -8.77 -2.16
CA ASP A 252 -2.83 -7.84 -1.04
C ASP A 252 -3.58 -6.54 -1.34
N THR A 253 -4.69 -6.28 -0.64
CA THR A 253 -5.60 -5.15 -0.98
C THR A 253 -6.06 -4.30 0.19
N TRP A 254 -6.60 -3.12 -0.15
CA TRP A 254 -7.34 -2.25 0.75
C TRP A 254 -8.80 -2.12 0.28
N ALA A 255 -9.52 -3.24 0.35
CA ALA A 255 -10.92 -3.35 -0.05
C ALA A 255 -11.84 -2.44 0.78
N PHE A 256 -12.91 -1.94 0.16
CA PHE A 256 -14.04 -1.37 0.90
C PHE A 256 -14.67 -2.46 1.76
N SER A 257 -14.87 -2.20 3.05
CA SER A 257 -15.35 -3.22 3.98
C SER A 257 -16.38 -2.63 4.95
N LYS A 258 -17.10 -3.47 5.69
CA LYS A 258 -17.79 -3.04 6.92
C LYS A 258 -16.84 -3.19 8.12
N ARG A 259 -17.06 -2.47 9.22
CA ARG A 259 -16.21 -2.65 10.42
C ARG A 259 -16.27 -4.08 10.96
N ASN A 260 -17.46 -4.66 11.08
CA ASN A 260 -17.64 -6.08 11.36
C ASN A 260 -17.47 -6.90 10.07
N ALA A 261 -16.57 -7.88 10.08
CA ALA A 261 -16.33 -8.78 8.94
C ALA A 261 -17.51 -9.72 8.65
N ALA A 262 -18.26 -10.14 9.68
CA ALA A 262 -19.41 -11.03 9.49
C ALA A 262 -20.49 -10.39 8.61
N ASP A 263 -20.76 -9.10 8.84
CA ASP A 263 -21.82 -8.33 8.18
C ASP A 263 -21.47 -7.88 6.75
N ASP A 264 -20.23 -8.10 6.31
CA ASP A 264 -19.73 -7.60 5.02
C ASP A 264 -20.12 -8.54 3.88
N ALA A 265 -21.15 -8.16 3.10
CA ALA A 265 -21.59 -8.90 1.93
C ALA A 265 -20.57 -8.90 0.79
N ARG A 266 -19.65 -7.92 0.77
CA ARG A 266 -18.56 -7.78 -0.22
C ARG A 266 -17.31 -8.58 0.14
N ASP A 267 -17.46 -9.57 1.02
CA ASP A 267 -16.36 -10.43 1.44
C ASP A 267 -15.95 -11.37 0.30
N GLU A 268 -14.96 -10.96 -0.48
CA GLU A 268 -14.42 -11.69 -1.64
C GLU A 268 -14.17 -13.18 -1.36
N VAL A 269 -13.71 -13.53 -0.16
CA VAL A 269 -13.49 -14.93 0.25
C VAL A 269 -14.80 -15.72 0.24
N ARG A 270 -15.87 -15.14 0.79
CA ARG A 270 -17.21 -15.72 0.82
C ARG A 270 -17.78 -15.86 -0.59
N SER A 271 -17.53 -14.88 -1.46
CA SER A 271 -17.92 -14.94 -2.87
C SER A 271 -17.16 -16.03 -3.62
N LEU A 272 -15.85 -16.14 -3.44
CA LEU A 272 -15.03 -17.19 -4.06
C LEU A 272 -15.40 -18.60 -3.55
N ILE A 273 -15.74 -18.75 -2.26
CA ILE A 273 -16.28 -20.02 -1.71
C ILE A 273 -17.62 -20.36 -2.38
N LYS A 274 -18.58 -19.43 -2.42
CA LYS A 274 -19.87 -19.62 -3.13
C LYS A 274 -19.67 -20.00 -4.61
N ILE A 275 -18.72 -19.36 -5.30
CA ILE A 275 -18.38 -19.67 -6.70
C ILE A 275 -17.78 -21.07 -6.81
N LYS A 276 -16.83 -21.45 -5.92
CA LYS A 276 -16.24 -22.79 -5.87
C LYS A 276 -17.32 -23.86 -5.68
N GLU A 277 -18.24 -23.66 -4.73
CA GLU A 277 -19.36 -24.57 -4.46
C GLU A 277 -20.33 -24.66 -5.64
N GLY A 278 -20.77 -23.53 -6.20
CA GLY A 278 -21.74 -23.48 -7.29
C GLY A 278 -21.22 -23.90 -8.66
N LEU A 279 -19.90 -23.84 -8.89
CA LEU A 279 -19.25 -24.31 -10.12
C LEU A 279 -18.63 -25.70 -9.98
N PHE A 280 -18.52 -26.29 -8.78
CA PHE A 280 -17.77 -27.53 -8.55
C PHE A 280 -18.15 -28.67 -9.51
N GLU A 281 -19.44 -28.89 -9.70
CA GLU A 281 -19.97 -29.95 -10.59
C GLU A 281 -19.76 -29.65 -12.08
N LYS A 282 -19.66 -28.37 -12.46
CA LYS A 282 -19.53 -27.92 -13.86
C LYS A 282 -18.09 -27.60 -14.28
N ALA A 283 -17.17 -27.39 -13.34
CA ALA A 283 -15.79 -27.00 -13.61
C ALA A 283 -15.08 -28.02 -14.52
N ALA A 284 -15.31 -29.32 -14.28
CA ALA A 284 -14.78 -30.41 -15.10
C ALA A 284 -15.42 -30.50 -16.50
N GLU A 285 -16.67 -30.06 -16.67
CA GLU A 285 -17.35 -30.03 -17.98
C GLU A 285 -16.95 -28.81 -18.81
N LEU A 286 -16.58 -27.70 -18.15
CA LEU A 286 -16.28 -26.42 -18.77
C LEU A 286 -14.77 -26.14 -18.95
N ASP A 287 -13.89 -27.05 -18.54
CA ASP A 287 -12.42 -26.88 -18.53
C ASP A 287 -11.97 -25.63 -17.73
N ILE A 288 -12.74 -25.29 -16.68
CA ILE A 288 -12.50 -24.12 -15.81
C ILE A 288 -11.69 -24.57 -14.59
N ILE A 289 -10.51 -23.98 -14.43
CA ILE A 289 -9.70 -24.14 -13.21
C ILE A 289 -10.12 -23.07 -12.22
N ILE A 290 -10.46 -23.45 -10.98
CA ILE A 290 -10.86 -22.53 -9.91
C ILE A 290 -9.69 -22.40 -8.92
N PRO A 291 -9.26 -21.20 -8.52
CA PRO A 291 -8.16 -21.02 -7.57
C PRO A 291 -8.55 -21.60 -6.21
N GLU A 292 -7.67 -22.43 -5.66
CA GLU A 292 -7.78 -22.89 -4.29
C GLU A 292 -7.35 -21.76 -3.35
N ILE A 293 -8.25 -21.31 -2.47
CA ILE A 293 -7.91 -20.39 -1.38
C ILE A 293 -7.19 -21.20 -0.31
N VAL A 294 -5.91 -20.92 -0.12
CA VAL A 294 -5.06 -21.57 0.88
C VAL A 294 -5.24 -20.91 2.26
N ALA A 295 -5.28 -19.58 2.28
CA ALA A 295 -5.36 -18.79 3.50
C ALA A 295 -5.98 -17.42 3.19
N SER A 296 -6.70 -16.82 4.12
CA SER A 296 -7.29 -15.50 3.88
C SER A 296 -7.76 -14.79 5.15
N GLY A 297 -7.70 -13.47 5.14
CA GLY A 297 -8.35 -12.66 6.16
C GLY A 297 -7.99 -11.18 6.09
N ARG A 298 -8.35 -10.46 7.15
CA ARG A 298 -7.86 -9.09 7.39
C ARG A 298 -6.48 -9.15 8.03
N VAL A 299 -5.59 -8.27 7.58
CA VAL A 299 -4.25 -8.14 8.14
C VAL A 299 -4.38 -7.55 9.54
N SER A 300 -3.70 -8.16 10.51
CA SER A 300 -3.54 -7.63 11.87
C SER A 300 -2.07 -7.66 12.24
N PHE A 301 -1.66 -6.81 13.17
CA PHE A 301 -0.29 -6.74 13.66
C PHE A 301 -0.24 -6.46 15.16
N LEU A 302 0.85 -6.90 15.80
CA LEU A 302 1.08 -6.66 17.22
C LEU A 302 1.47 -5.20 17.48
N ARG A 303 0.83 -4.57 18.47
CA ARG A 303 1.10 -3.22 18.94
C ARG A 303 0.92 -3.20 20.46
N ASN A 304 1.97 -2.95 21.23
CA ASN A 304 1.94 -2.99 22.69
C ASN A 304 1.36 -4.31 23.24
N ASP A 305 1.81 -5.44 22.69
CA ASP A 305 1.32 -6.80 22.97
C ASP A 305 -0.14 -7.11 22.59
N ASP A 306 -0.92 -6.13 22.14
CA ASP A 306 -2.27 -6.31 21.59
C ASP A 306 -2.25 -6.52 20.06
N TRP A 307 -3.10 -7.40 19.55
CA TRP A 307 -3.32 -7.53 18.11
C TRP A 307 -4.31 -6.46 17.61
N VAL A 308 -3.87 -5.66 16.65
CA VAL A 308 -4.67 -4.57 16.06
C VAL A 308 -4.89 -4.84 14.57
N GLU A 309 -6.14 -4.75 14.13
CA GLU A 309 -6.51 -4.87 12.72
C GLU A 309 -5.98 -3.65 11.93
N ASP A 310 -5.39 -3.91 10.77
CA ASP A 310 -4.90 -2.89 9.85
C ASP A 310 -6.03 -2.39 8.95
N ASN A 311 -6.55 -1.21 9.28
CA ASN A 311 -7.69 -0.59 8.62
C ASN A 311 -7.63 0.94 8.72
N THR A 312 -8.55 1.63 8.05
CA THR A 312 -8.59 3.09 8.02
C THR A 312 -8.78 3.75 9.39
N ASP A 313 -9.45 3.10 10.35
CA ASP A 313 -9.60 3.64 11.71
C ASP A 313 -8.24 3.61 12.44
N THR A 314 -7.50 2.49 12.34
CA THR A 314 -6.14 2.33 12.86
C THR A 314 -5.14 3.31 12.22
N VAL A 315 -5.25 3.56 10.91
CA VAL A 315 -4.39 4.51 10.17
C VAL A 315 -4.67 5.96 10.56
N TYR A 316 -5.95 6.35 10.64
CA TYR A 316 -6.34 7.75 10.81
C TYR A 316 -6.59 8.17 12.27
N GLY A 317 -6.65 7.23 13.21
CA GLY A 317 -7.10 7.51 14.58
C GLY A 317 -8.57 7.95 14.67
N LEU A 318 -9.36 7.70 13.62
CA LEU A 318 -10.78 8.05 13.61
C LEU A 318 -11.55 7.04 14.49
N GLY A 319 -12.24 7.56 15.51
CA GLY A 319 -13.19 6.77 16.28
C GLY A 319 -14.36 6.28 15.42
N LYS A 320 -15.21 5.43 16.03
CA LYS A 320 -16.32 4.67 15.43
C LYS A 320 -17.49 5.50 14.82
N ALA A 321 -17.23 6.62 14.16
CA ALA A 321 -18.21 7.27 13.31
C ALA A 321 -18.43 6.41 12.05
N ASP A 322 -19.67 6.34 11.58
CA ASP A 322 -20.04 5.63 10.35
C ASP A 322 -19.54 6.36 9.09
N ASP A 323 -18.23 6.44 8.92
CA ASP A 323 -17.59 6.81 7.67
C ASP A 323 -17.87 5.70 6.63
N PRO A 324 -18.63 5.99 5.55
CA PRO A 324 -18.98 4.99 4.53
C PRO A 324 -17.76 4.51 3.70
N SER A 325 -16.60 5.15 3.87
CA SER A 325 -15.36 4.82 3.16
C SER A 325 -14.35 3.99 3.99
N PHE A 326 -14.82 3.29 5.04
CA PHE A 326 -13.99 2.34 5.77
C PHE A 326 -13.36 1.28 4.84
N ARG A 327 -12.04 1.12 4.94
CA ARG A 327 -11.28 0.07 4.24
C ARG A 327 -10.51 -0.77 5.24
N ALA A 328 -10.52 -2.08 5.01
CA ALA A 328 -9.70 -3.05 5.74
C ALA A 328 -8.58 -3.56 4.82
N HIS A 329 -7.37 -3.67 5.35
CA HIS A 329 -6.27 -4.33 4.68
C HIS A 329 -6.55 -5.84 4.67
N ARG A 330 -6.58 -6.47 3.49
CA ARG A 330 -6.89 -7.89 3.31
C ARG A 330 -5.77 -8.60 2.56
N ARG A 331 -5.59 -9.88 2.88
CA ARG A 331 -4.75 -10.80 2.09
C ARG A 331 -5.51 -12.07 1.77
N ILE A 332 -5.39 -12.52 0.52
CA ILE A 332 -5.88 -13.81 0.05
C ILE A 332 -4.71 -14.54 -0.58
N VAL A 333 -4.39 -15.72 -0.04
CA VAL A 333 -3.39 -16.64 -0.58
C VAL A 333 -4.10 -17.70 -1.41
N MET A 334 -3.66 -17.90 -2.65
CA MET A 334 -4.30 -18.80 -3.60
C MET A 334 -3.31 -19.61 -4.45
N SER A 335 -3.75 -20.76 -4.98
CA SER A 335 -2.97 -21.54 -5.96
C SER A 335 -2.70 -20.77 -7.26
N PRO A 336 -1.55 -20.96 -7.94
CA PRO A 336 -1.25 -20.39 -9.26
C PRO A 336 -1.90 -21.20 -10.42
N ILE A 337 -2.31 -20.54 -11.52
CA ILE A 337 -2.96 -21.12 -12.72
C ILE A 337 -2.68 -20.39 -14.10
N GLY A 338 -1.61 -20.70 -14.84
CA GLY A 338 -1.39 -20.37 -16.28
C GLY A 338 -0.90 -18.94 -16.72
N GLU A 339 -0.20 -18.83 -17.85
CA GLU A 339 0.39 -17.57 -18.37
C GLU A 339 -0.63 -16.48 -18.82
N PRO A 340 -0.22 -15.18 -18.90
CA PRO A 340 -1.08 -14.09 -19.37
C PRO A 340 -1.60 -14.24 -20.81
N LEU A 341 -2.91 -14.01 -21.01
CA LEU A 341 -3.56 -14.02 -22.32
C LEU A 341 -3.04 -12.86 -23.22
N ARG A 342 -2.58 -13.17 -24.43
CA ARG A 342 -2.19 -12.14 -25.44
C ARG A 342 -3.36 -11.63 -26.31
N SER A 343 -4.47 -12.37 -26.37
CA SER A 343 -5.69 -12.03 -27.11
C SER A 343 -6.81 -13.03 -26.80
N THR A 344 -8.07 -12.60 -26.83
CA THR A 344 -9.25 -13.47 -26.67
C THR A 344 -10.11 -13.49 -27.95
N LYS A 345 -10.71 -14.64 -28.26
CA LYS A 345 -11.59 -14.87 -29.42
C LYS A 345 -13.05 -15.09 -29.02
N SER A 346 -13.34 -15.36 -27.75
CA SER A 346 -14.71 -15.46 -27.22
C SER A 346 -14.82 -15.08 -25.74
N VAL A 347 -16.04 -14.83 -25.27
CA VAL A 347 -16.35 -14.59 -23.84
C VAL A 347 -16.09 -15.83 -22.98
N ALA A 348 -16.13 -17.04 -23.56
CA ALA A 348 -15.84 -18.28 -22.86
C ALA A 348 -14.34 -18.51 -22.59
N GLU A 349 -13.43 -17.87 -23.34
CA GLU A 349 -11.98 -17.90 -23.08
C GLU A 349 -11.54 -16.91 -21.96
N PHE A 350 -12.48 -16.21 -21.33
CA PHE A 350 -12.20 -14.97 -20.58
C PHE A 350 -12.01 -15.16 -19.06
N VAL A 351 -11.77 -16.36 -18.51
CA VAL A 351 -11.96 -16.65 -17.06
C VAL A 351 -10.83 -17.54 -16.43
N THR A 352 -10.15 -17.05 -15.35
CA THR A 352 -9.28 -17.73 -14.31
C THR A 352 -7.69 -17.84 -14.40
N VAL A 353 -6.93 -18.01 -13.27
CA VAL A 353 -5.80 -17.11 -12.81
C VAL A 353 -4.30 -17.61 -12.64
N ILE A 354 -3.33 -17.06 -13.41
CA ILE A 354 -1.85 -16.86 -13.19
C ILE A 354 -0.90 -18.02 -12.73
N GLY A 355 -0.03 -18.51 -13.66
CA GLY A 355 1.20 -19.34 -13.54
C GLY A 355 1.01 -20.88 -13.52
N ASP A 356 1.60 -21.74 -14.37
CA ASP A 356 2.45 -21.57 -15.58
C ASP A 356 2.45 -22.87 -16.42
N ASP A 357 2.51 -22.79 -17.77
CA ASP A 357 2.77 -23.88 -18.76
C ASP A 357 2.89 -23.41 -20.24
N GLY A 358 2.70 -22.12 -20.54
CA GLY A 358 2.77 -21.55 -21.89
C GLY A 358 1.54 -21.79 -22.79
N ILE A 359 0.45 -22.37 -22.26
CA ILE A 359 -0.84 -22.50 -22.94
C ILE A 359 -1.87 -21.59 -22.25
N ALA A 360 -2.20 -20.48 -22.90
CA ALA A 360 -3.03 -19.40 -22.37
C ALA A 360 -4.45 -19.85 -21.94
N ARG A 361 -4.78 -19.76 -20.64
CA ARG A 361 -6.05 -20.25 -20.05
C ARG A 361 -6.67 -19.39 -18.90
N GLY A 362 -6.56 -18.05 -18.90
CA GLY A 362 -7.59 -17.17 -18.26
C GLY A 362 -7.18 -15.83 -17.57
N LEU A 363 -8.05 -15.37 -16.63
CA LEU A 363 -8.22 -14.03 -16.06
C LEU A 363 -8.41 -13.96 -14.52
N LEU A 364 -7.80 -12.99 -13.82
CA LEU A 364 -8.06 -12.67 -12.40
C LEU A 364 -9.24 -11.71 -12.18
N ILE A 365 -10.31 -12.20 -11.54
CA ILE A 365 -11.45 -11.38 -11.09
C ILE A 365 -11.16 -10.83 -9.68
N ASP A 366 -11.02 -9.51 -9.57
CA ASP A 366 -10.87 -8.81 -8.29
C ASP A 366 -12.24 -8.35 -7.77
N LEU A 367 -12.74 -8.98 -6.70
CA LEU A 367 -14.09 -8.75 -6.19
C LEU A 367 -14.18 -7.62 -5.15
N ASP A 368 -13.15 -6.78 -4.99
CA ASP A 368 -13.15 -5.64 -4.03
C ASP A 368 -14.28 -4.62 -4.28
N TYR A 369 -14.92 -4.69 -5.46
CA TYR A 369 -16.03 -3.85 -5.93
C TYR A 369 -17.31 -4.65 -6.26
N ALA A 370 -17.35 -5.95 -5.98
CA ALA A 370 -18.52 -6.78 -6.30
C ALA A 370 -19.75 -6.38 -5.45
N ILE A 371 -20.92 -6.33 -6.10
CA ILE A 371 -22.19 -5.96 -5.48
C ILE A 371 -23.08 -7.20 -5.37
N ASP A 372 -23.71 -7.38 -4.20
CA ASP A 372 -24.69 -8.43 -3.97
C ASP A 372 -26.05 -8.00 -4.55
N LEU A 373 -26.47 -8.65 -5.63
CA LEU A 373 -27.69 -8.28 -6.38
C LEU A 373 -28.98 -8.75 -5.72
N ASP A 374 -28.90 -9.60 -4.68
CA ASP A 374 -30.06 -10.02 -3.88
C ASP A 374 -30.53 -8.90 -2.92
N GLN A 375 -29.88 -7.73 -2.92
CA GLN A 375 -30.27 -6.55 -2.14
C GLN A 375 -30.90 -5.50 -3.08
N GLU A 376 -32.23 -5.48 -3.16
CA GLU A 376 -33.05 -4.69 -4.11
C GLU A 376 -32.91 -3.15 -4.05
N GLU A 377 -32.04 -2.58 -3.20
CA GLU A 377 -31.89 -1.13 -3.03
C GLU A 377 -30.44 -0.64 -3.11
N GLN A 378 -30.03 -0.09 -4.27
CA GLN A 378 -29.21 1.14 -4.36
C GLN A 378 -29.01 1.70 -5.79
N ASP A 379 -29.93 2.58 -6.23
CA ASP A 379 -29.72 3.52 -7.36
C ASP A 379 -28.74 4.66 -7.00
N LYS A 380 -27.56 4.33 -6.45
CA LYS A 380 -26.50 5.32 -6.17
C LYS A 380 -25.39 5.20 -7.19
N CYS A 381 -25.06 6.34 -7.81
CA CYS A 381 -23.99 6.49 -8.78
C CYS A 381 -22.70 5.82 -8.30
N ILE A 382 -22.34 4.69 -8.90
CA ILE A 382 -21.12 3.95 -8.60
C ILE A 382 -19.97 4.65 -9.33
N GLU A 383 -18.99 5.16 -8.58
CA GLU A 383 -17.72 5.62 -9.17
C GLU A 383 -17.00 4.42 -9.79
N MET A 384 -17.05 4.32 -11.12
CA MET A 384 -16.34 3.30 -11.90
C MET A 384 -14.83 3.43 -11.68
N THR A 385 -14.33 2.70 -10.68
CA THR A 385 -12.92 2.72 -10.26
C THR A 385 -12.33 1.32 -10.15
N GLY A 386 -12.88 0.36 -10.89
CA GLY A 386 -12.21 -0.92 -11.13
C GLY A 386 -10.86 -0.73 -11.84
N THR A 387 -9.96 -1.71 -11.71
CA THR A 387 -8.88 -1.92 -12.68
C THR A 387 -9.26 -2.97 -13.71
N ASP A 388 -9.19 -2.67 -15.00
CA ASP A 388 -9.45 -3.66 -16.07
C ASP A 388 -8.74 -5.00 -15.78
N PRO A 389 -9.38 -6.17 -16.01
CA PRO A 389 -10.68 -6.41 -16.69
C PRO A 389 -11.74 -7.10 -15.79
N TYR A 390 -12.97 -6.57 -15.72
CA TYR A 390 -14.09 -7.25 -15.05
C TYR A 390 -15.21 -7.60 -16.03
N ILE A 391 -15.81 -8.77 -15.83
CA ILE A 391 -17.12 -9.14 -16.38
C ILE A 391 -18.05 -9.41 -15.20
N SER A 392 -19.28 -8.89 -15.26
CA SER A 392 -20.34 -9.13 -14.28
C SER A 392 -20.57 -10.64 -14.04
N ILE A 393 -20.74 -11.05 -12.77
CA ILE A 393 -21.02 -12.45 -12.42
C ILE A 393 -22.31 -12.96 -13.10
N ASN A 394 -23.30 -12.09 -13.38
CA ASN A 394 -24.50 -12.48 -14.15
C ASN A 394 -24.16 -13.01 -15.55
N ASN A 395 -23.16 -12.43 -16.22
CA ASN A 395 -22.70 -12.88 -17.53
C ASN A 395 -21.97 -14.23 -17.44
N LEU A 396 -21.39 -14.58 -16.28
CA LEU A 396 -20.75 -15.89 -16.03
C LEU A 396 -21.74 -16.98 -15.65
N THR A 397 -22.76 -16.66 -14.86
CA THR A 397 -23.73 -17.65 -14.33
C THR A 397 -24.97 -17.85 -15.22
N ALA A 398 -25.11 -17.07 -16.30
CA ALA A 398 -26.32 -17.01 -17.13
C ALA A 398 -27.59 -16.77 -16.29
N SER A 399 -27.48 -15.86 -15.31
CA SER A 399 -28.55 -15.55 -14.37
C SER A 399 -29.80 -15.01 -15.08
N ALA A 400 -30.98 -15.33 -14.55
CA ALA A 400 -32.26 -14.77 -15.00
C ALA A 400 -32.48 -13.30 -14.54
N VAL A 401 -31.55 -12.74 -13.76
CA VAL A 401 -31.57 -11.35 -13.30
C VAL A 401 -31.48 -10.41 -14.50
N LYS A 402 -32.30 -9.34 -14.46
CA LYS A 402 -32.41 -8.38 -15.56
C LYS A 402 -31.14 -7.54 -15.68
N ARG A 403 -30.55 -7.53 -16.88
CA ARG A 403 -29.37 -6.71 -17.22
C ARG A 403 -29.57 -5.22 -16.93
N THR A 404 -28.48 -4.59 -16.51
CA THR A 404 -28.34 -3.17 -16.18
C THR A 404 -27.10 -2.59 -16.89
N SER A 405 -26.89 -1.28 -16.82
CA SER A 405 -25.68 -0.61 -17.31
C SER A 405 -24.43 -0.87 -16.44
N LEU A 406 -24.49 -1.85 -15.54
CA LEU A 406 -23.36 -2.38 -14.75
C LEU A 406 -22.90 -3.76 -15.26
N ASP A 407 -23.57 -4.30 -16.30
CA ASP A 407 -23.26 -5.59 -16.93
C ASP A 407 -22.52 -5.45 -18.28
N ASP A 408 -22.30 -4.20 -18.73
CA ASP A 408 -21.52 -3.78 -19.90
C ASP A 408 -20.20 -3.09 -19.47
#